data_AF-A0A496WK29-F1
#
_entry.id   AF-A0A496WK29-F1
#
_cell.length_a   1.000
_cell.length_b   1.000
_cell.length_c   1.000
_cell.angle_alpha   90.00
_cell.angle_beta   90.00
_cell.angle_gamma   90.00
#
_symmetry.space_group_name_H-M   'P 1'
#
loop_
_entity.id
_entity.type
_entity.pdbx_description
1 polymer ?
#
loop_
_entity_poly.entity_id
_entity_poly.type
_entity_poly.pdbx_seq_one_letter_code
_entity_poly.pdbx_strand_id
1 'polypeptide(L)'
;MTRFITQLQVEPIIGTTKRKLLSPLVYDDELLGAITIPRDYVTDYASIPKWIPRWFLDQDGPLIRIASVVHDFGYTRGGRYRYGVRLSREQVDALFERIMLRMIEEYLPVLVKNGPAADEAHPIAKQRYTLAAKAAHKAVRIFGGSHWSPRG
;
A
#
# COMPACT_ATOMS: atom_id res chain seq x y z
N MET A 1 2.41 -13.52 -12.05
CA MET A 1 2.04 -13.69 -10.63
C MET A 1 2.39 -12.39 -9.93
N THR A 2 1.41 -11.75 -9.29
CA THR A 2 1.63 -10.52 -8.52
C THR A 2 2.14 -10.85 -7.13
N ARG A 3 3.30 -10.33 -6.73
CA ARG A 3 3.85 -10.54 -5.37
C ARG A 3 4.94 -9.53 -5.01
N PHE A 4 5.18 -9.37 -3.72
CA PHE A 4 6.40 -8.70 -3.24
C PHE A 4 7.57 -9.67 -3.30
N ILE A 5 8.64 -9.27 -3.99
CA ILE A 5 9.88 -10.04 -4.08
C ILE A 5 10.75 -9.82 -2.83
N THR A 6 10.68 -8.62 -2.25
CA THR A 6 11.45 -8.22 -1.07
C THR A 6 10.53 -7.81 0.07
N GLN A 7 10.96 -8.01 1.31
CA GLN A 7 10.24 -7.53 2.49
C GLN A 7 10.36 -6.02 2.67
N LEU A 8 9.33 -5.39 3.24
CA LEU A 8 9.36 -3.97 3.59
C LEU A 8 10.27 -3.75 4.81
N GLN A 9 11.38 -3.05 4.61
CA GLN A 9 12.28 -2.62 5.68
C GLN A 9 12.35 -1.10 5.72
N VAL A 10 11.95 -0.51 6.85
CA VAL A 10 11.87 0.94 7.01
C VAL A 10 12.42 1.38 8.37
N GLU A 11 13.00 2.56 8.41
CA GLU A 11 13.37 3.26 9.64
C GLU A 11 12.57 4.56 9.79
N PRO A 12 12.11 4.91 11.02
CA PRO A 12 11.47 6.20 11.26
C PRO A 12 12.51 7.34 11.18
N ILE A 13 12.13 8.45 10.56
CA ILE A 13 12.95 9.67 10.57
C ILE A 13 12.58 10.48 11.81
N ILE A 14 13.53 10.58 12.76
CA ILE A 14 13.35 11.28 14.05
C ILE A 14 12.84 12.70 13.82
N GLY A 15 11.79 13.08 14.55
CA GLY A 15 11.15 14.40 14.46
C GLY A 15 10.13 14.54 13.32
N THR A 16 9.83 13.47 12.58
CA THR A 16 8.82 13.48 11.51
C THR A 16 7.89 12.27 11.58
N THR A 17 6.78 12.29 10.84
CA THR A 17 5.92 11.12 10.62
C THR A 17 6.41 10.22 9.48
N LYS A 18 7.54 10.57 8.85
CA LYS A 18 8.05 9.90 7.65
C LYS A 18 8.92 8.70 8.03
N ARG A 19 8.94 7.72 7.13
CA ARG A 19 9.80 6.55 7.22
C ARG A 19 10.62 6.43 5.95
N LYS A 20 11.85 5.94 6.09
CA LYS A 20 12.80 5.77 4.99
C LYS A 20 13.05 4.29 4.74
N LEU A 21 13.07 3.89 3.47
CA LEU A 21 13.36 2.51 3.08
C LEU A 21 14.84 2.17 3.32
N LEU A 22 15.09 1.09 4.05
CA LEU A 22 16.45 0.57 4.35
C LEU A 22 17.00 -0.28 3.21
N SER A 23 16.10 -0.94 2.46
CA SER A 23 16.41 -1.76 1.30
C SER A 23 15.45 -1.42 0.14
N PRO A 24 15.82 -1.68 -1.12
CA PRO A 24 14.88 -1.55 -2.22
C PRO A 24 13.64 -2.42 -1.99
N LEU A 25 12.45 -1.85 -2.25
CA LEU A 25 11.20 -2.61 -2.25
C LEU A 25 10.86 -2.98 -3.70
N VAL A 26 10.76 -4.26 -3.98
CA VAL A 26 10.44 -4.78 -5.30
C VAL A 26 9.07 -5.47 -5.27
N TYR A 27 8.15 -4.94 -6.07
CA TYR A 27 6.82 -5.50 -6.30
C TYR A 27 6.72 -5.94 -7.75
N ASP A 28 6.43 -7.21 -7.98
CA ASP A 28 6.17 -7.75 -9.32
C ASP A 28 4.68 -7.60 -9.63
N ASP A 29 4.35 -6.75 -10.60
CA ASP A 29 2.97 -6.57 -11.07
C ASP A 29 2.76 -7.29 -12.40
N GLU A 30 1.62 -7.96 -12.56
CA GLU A 30 1.30 -8.71 -13.79
C GLU A 30 1.15 -7.80 -15.02
N LEU A 31 0.77 -6.53 -14.82
CA LEU A 31 0.54 -5.58 -15.91
C LEU A 31 1.71 -4.62 -16.10
N LEU A 32 2.40 -4.26 -15.01
CA LEU A 32 3.44 -3.22 -15.01
C LEU A 32 4.87 -3.81 -14.93
N GLY A 33 4.98 -5.11 -14.72
CA GLY A 33 6.25 -5.78 -14.42
C GLY A 33 6.79 -5.37 -13.05
N ALA A 34 8.11 -5.53 -12.88
CA ALA A 34 8.76 -5.23 -11.61
C ALA A 34 8.82 -3.71 -11.32
N ILE A 35 8.03 -3.28 -10.34
CA ILE A 35 8.10 -1.96 -9.71
C ILE A 35 9.20 -2.00 -8.65
N THR A 36 10.29 -1.26 -8.88
CA THR A 36 11.40 -1.14 -7.93
C THR A 36 11.39 0.25 -7.30
N ILE A 37 11.16 0.27 -5.99
CA ILE A 37 11.27 1.46 -5.16
C ILE A 37 12.68 1.47 -4.57
N PRO A 38 13.47 2.53 -4.79
CA PRO A 38 14.85 2.55 -4.38
C PRO A 38 14.98 2.60 -2.85
N ARG A 39 16.14 2.12 -2.38
CA ARG A 39 16.62 2.43 -1.02
C ARG A 39 16.60 3.95 -0.79
N ASP A 40 16.43 4.35 0.45
CA ASP A 40 16.37 5.74 0.90
C ASP A 40 15.13 6.52 0.41
N TYR A 41 14.18 5.84 -0.27
CA TYR A 41 12.88 6.43 -0.54
C TYR A 41 12.17 6.77 0.77
N VAL A 42 11.61 7.98 0.84
CA VAL A 42 10.92 8.49 2.03
C VAL A 42 9.42 8.50 1.74
N THR A 43 8.66 7.84 2.61
CA THR A 43 7.19 7.72 2.56
C THR A 43 6.60 8.20 3.88
N ASP A 44 5.45 8.84 3.83
CA ASP A 44 4.60 9.14 4.99
C ASP A 44 3.41 8.17 5.13
N TYR A 45 3.38 7.15 4.28
CA TYR A 45 2.26 6.28 3.96
C TYR A 45 1.07 7.02 3.35
N ALA A 46 0.20 6.25 2.71
CA ALA A 46 -0.95 6.77 2.00
C ALA A 46 -1.75 7.69 2.92
N SER A 47 -2.15 8.86 2.39
CA SER A 47 -2.90 9.89 3.10
C SER A 47 -4.32 9.43 3.43
N ILE A 48 -4.42 8.50 4.38
CA ILE A 48 -5.68 7.97 4.89
C ILE A 48 -6.05 8.80 6.13
N PRO A 49 -7.25 9.40 6.18
CA PRO A 49 -7.65 10.20 7.33
C PRO A 49 -7.67 9.40 8.64
N LYS A 50 -7.10 9.98 9.69
CA LYS A 50 -7.03 9.36 11.04
C LYS A 50 -8.39 9.21 11.74
N TRP A 51 -9.46 9.83 11.22
CA TRP A 51 -10.81 9.66 11.74
C TRP A 51 -11.43 8.30 11.37
N ILE A 52 -10.86 7.57 10.40
CA ILE A 52 -11.26 6.19 10.15
C ILE A 52 -10.80 5.35 11.35
N PRO A 53 -11.72 4.66 12.06
CA PRO A 53 -11.35 3.94 13.27
C PRO A 53 -10.32 2.85 13.02
N ARG A 54 -9.29 2.76 13.88
CA ARG A 54 -8.18 1.81 13.72
C ARG A 54 -8.62 0.34 13.82
N TRP A 55 -9.70 0.05 14.55
CA TRP A 55 -10.29 -1.29 14.62
C TRP A 55 -10.94 -1.73 13.30
N PHE A 56 -11.32 -0.76 12.43
CA PHE A 56 -11.86 -1.03 11.10
C PHE A 56 -10.75 -1.03 10.04
N LEU A 57 -9.85 -0.05 10.10
CA LEU A 57 -8.75 0.14 9.17
C LEU A 57 -7.46 0.42 9.94
N ASP A 58 -6.66 -0.61 10.17
CA ASP A 58 -5.36 -0.43 10.80
C ASP A 58 -4.37 0.15 9.78
N GLN A 59 -4.26 1.49 9.78
CA GLN A 59 -3.34 2.25 8.92
C GLN A 59 -1.87 1.85 9.12
N ASP A 60 -1.55 1.26 10.28
CA ASP A 60 -0.23 0.74 10.62
C ASP A 60 -0.10 -0.77 10.35
N GLY A 61 -1.13 -1.41 9.79
CA GLY A 61 -1.15 -2.83 9.48
C GLY A 61 -0.19 -3.17 8.32
N PRO A 62 0.37 -4.39 8.30
CA PRO A 62 1.34 -4.81 7.28
C PRO A 62 0.77 -4.78 5.87
N LEU A 63 -0.53 -5.09 5.71
CA LEU A 63 -1.23 -5.07 4.43
C LEU A 63 -1.30 -3.67 3.81
N ILE A 64 -1.55 -2.65 4.64
CA ILE A 64 -1.73 -1.27 4.16
C ILE A 64 -0.36 -0.62 3.95
N ARG A 65 0.56 -0.76 4.90
CA ARG A 65 1.87 -0.08 4.86
C ARG A 65 2.63 -0.34 3.58
N ILE A 66 2.73 -1.60 3.15
CA ILE A 66 3.53 -1.94 1.97
C ILE A 66 2.86 -1.47 0.67
N ALA A 67 1.53 -1.55 0.59
CA ALA A 67 0.75 -1.01 -0.53
C ALA A 67 0.90 0.52 -0.60
N SER A 68 0.88 1.20 0.56
CA SER A 68 1.07 2.64 0.69
C SER A 68 2.41 3.11 0.15
N VAL A 69 3.50 2.35 0.35
CA VAL A 69 4.81 2.73 -0.22
C VAL A 69 4.76 2.76 -1.75
N VAL A 70 4.12 1.76 -2.37
CA VAL A 70 3.97 1.70 -3.84
C VAL A 70 3.11 2.85 -4.34
N HIS A 71 2.01 3.16 -3.64
CA HIS A 71 1.14 4.29 -3.93
C HIS A 71 1.90 5.62 -3.88
N ASP A 72 2.58 5.92 -2.77
CA ASP A 72 3.29 7.19 -2.57
C ASP A 72 4.39 7.37 -3.60
N PHE A 73 5.09 6.28 -3.96
CA PHE A 73 6.11 6.30 -4.99
C PHE A 73 5.54 6.69 -6.35
N GLY A 74 4.40 6.10 -6.73
CA GLY A 74 3.65 6.48 -7.93
C GLY A 74 3.25 7.96 -7.93
N TYR A 75 2.75 8.45 -6.79
CA TYR A 75 2.34 9.84 -6.61
C TYR A 75 3.52 10.82 -6.73
N THR A 76 4.65 10.48 -6.10
CA THR A 76 5.88 11.29 -6.13
C THR A 76 6.40 11.46 -7.56
N ARG A 77 6.22 10.45 -8.39
CA ARG A 77 6.70 10.41 -9.79
C ARG A 77 5.63 10.75 -10.83
N GLY A 78 4.49 11.31 -10.44
CA GLY A 78 3.43 11.67 -11.39
C GLY A 78 2.95 10.49 -12.24
N GLY A 79 2.93 9.30 -11.63
CA GLY A 79 2.55 8.04 -12.24
C GLY A 79 3.63 7.37 -13.08
N ARG A 80 4.85 7.90 -13.14
CA ARG A 80 5.95 7.30 -13.91
C ARG A 80 6.53 6.07 -13.20
N TYR A 81 6.33 4.92 -13.82
CA TYR A 81 6.97 3.65 -13.47
C TYR A 81 8.05 3.31 -14.50
N ARG A 82 8.69 2.14 -14.35
CA ARG A 82 9.75 1.70 -15.26
C ARG A 82 9.20 1.52 -16.69
N TYR A 83 10.08 1.62 -17.69
CA TYR A 83 9.77 1.40 -19.11
C TYR A 83 8.84 2.42 -19.78
N GLY A 84 8.80 3.66 -19.27
CA GLY A 84 7.99 4.72 -19.87
C GLY A 84 6.49 4.58 -19.61
N VAL A 85 6.08 3.60 -18.79
CA VAL A 85 4.70 3.46 -18.35
C VAL A 85 4.35 4.62 -17.42
N ARG A 86 3.34 5.37 -17.80
CA ARG A 86 2.77 6.45 -16.98
C ARG A 86 1.33 6.13 -16.64
N LEU A 87 1.07 5.88 -15.37
CA LEU A 87 -0.28 5.70 -14.85
C LEU A 87 -0.92 7.06 -14.57
N SER A 88 -2.23 7.17 -14.83
CA SER A 88 -3.03 8.25 -14.27
C SER A 88 -3.11 8.10 -12.75
N ARG A 89 -3.52 9.17 -12.07
CA ARG A 89 -3.77 9.14 -10.63
C ARG A 89 -4.76 8.03 -10.27
N GLU A 90 -5.85 7.92 -11.03
CA GLU A 90 -6.87 6.87 -10.90
C GLU A 90 -6.27 5.47 -11.00
N GLN A 91 -5.32 5.26 -11.92
CA GLN A 91 -4.66 3.97 -12.10
C GLN A 91 -3.68 3.66 -10.96
N VAL A 92 -3.02 4.67 -10.36
CA VAL A 92 -2.20 4.49 -9.16
C VAL A 92 -3.08 4.16 -7.94
N ASP A 93 -4.22 4.84 -7.79
CA ASP A 93 -5.20 4.57 -6.75
C ASP A 93 -5.77 3.14 -6.87
N ALA A 94 -6.06 2.70 -8.10
CA ALA A 94 -6.53 1.34 -8.40
C ALA A 94 -5.43 0.28 -8.17
N LEU A 95 -4.17 0.61 -8.48
CA LEU A 95 -3.02 -0.25 -8.17
C LEU A 95 -2.89 -0.47 -6.66
N PHE A 96 -3.08 0.58 -5.86
CA PHE A 96 -3.09 0.51 -4.41
C PHE A 96 -4.17 -0.46 -3.89
N GLU A 97 -5.41 -0.35 -4.37
CA GLU A 97 -6.49 -1.30 -4.01
C GLU A 97 -6.10 -2.74 -4.40
N ARG A 98 -5.63 -2.93 -5.63
CA ARG A 98 -5.28 -4.25 -6.16
C ARG A 98 -4.20 -4.94 -5.34
N ILE A 99 -3.16 -4.20 -4.93
CA ILE A 99 -2.10 -4.73 -4.08
C ILE A 99 -2.67 -5.19 -2.74
N MET A 100 -3.50 -4.37 -2.09
CA MET A 100 -4.12 -4.76 -0.81
C MET A 100 -4.99 -6.02 -0.95
N LEU A 101 -5.82 -6.11 -1.99
CA LEU A 101 -6.67 -7.29 -2.23
C LEU A 101 -5.84 -8.56 -2.46
N ARG A 102 -4.75 -8.46 -3.22
CA ARG A 102 -3.83 -9.60 -3.42
C ARG A 102 -3.15 -10.03 -2.14
N MET A 103 -2.69 -9.08 -1.34
CA MET A 103 -2.10 -9.38 -0.04
C MET A 103 -3.11 -10.00 0.92
N ILE A 104 -4.38 -9.61 0.87
CA ILE A 104 -5.42 -10.28 1.64
C ILE A 104 -5.54 -11.73 1.19
N GLU A 105 -5.58 -12.01 -0.12
CA GLU A 105 -5.63 -13.40 -0.61
C GLU A 105 -4.43 -14.24 -0.17
N GLU A 106 -3.23 -13.66 -0.20
CA GLU A 106 -1.97 -14.35 0.11
C GLU A 106 -1.75 -14.54 1.63
N TYR A 107 -1.99 -13.50 2.43
CA TYR A 107 -1.61 -13.46 3.84
C TYR A 107 -2.78 -13.71 4.80
N LEU A 108 -4.04 -13.67 4.36
CA LEU A 108 -5.19 -13.92 5.24
C LEU A 108 -5.12 -15.27 5.98
N PRO A 109 -4.70 -16.40 5.36
CA PRO A 109 -4.54 -17.66 6.10
C PRO A 109 -3.55 -17.54 7.26
N VAL A 110 -2.50 -16.71 7.11
CA VAL A 110 -1.52 -16.44 8.18
C VAL A 110 -2.14 -15.55 9.26
N LEU A 111 -2.89 -14.52 8.86
CA LEU A 111 -3.55 -13.58 9.77
C LEU A 111 -4.66 -14.24 10.61
N VAL A 112 -5.35 -15.23 10.05
CA VAL A 112 -6.42 -16.01 10.72
C VAL A 112 -5.86 -17.18 11.53
N LYS A 113 -4.64 -17.65 11.26
CA LYS A 113 -4.04 -18.74 12.03
C LYS A 113 -3.28 -18.26 13.26
N ASN A 114 -2.49 -17.19 13.12
CA ASN A 114 -1.54 -16.73 14.14
C ASN A 114 -1.53 -15.20 14.29
N GLY A 115 -2.53 -14.50 13.74
CA GLY A 115 -2.50 -13.05 13.61
C GLY A 115 -3.67 -12.35 14.31
N PRO A 116 -3.89 -11.07 13.99
CA PRO A 116 -4.93 -10.25 14.62
C PRO A 116 -6.36 -10.67 14.29
N ALA A 117 -6.54 -11.70 13.46
CA ALA A 117 -7.84 -12.31 13.13
C ALA A 117 -7.91 -13.78 13.56
N ALA A 118 -7.09 -14.21 14.52
CA ALA A 118 -6.99 -15.61 14.95
C ALA A 118 -8.33 -16.22 15.43
N ASP A 119 -9.18 -15.38 16.03
CA ASP A 119 -10.49 -15.78 16.55
C ASP A 119 -11.63 -15.59 15.53
N GLU A 120 -11.32 -15.07 14.34
CA GLU A 120 -12.32 -14.80 13.29
C GLU A 120 -12.42 -15.99 12.32
N ALA A 121 -13.64 -16.37 11.95
CA ALA A 121 -13.83 -17.29 10.83
C ALA A 121 -13.23 -16.67 9.55
N HIS A 122 -12.43 -17.45 8.81
CA HIS A 122 -11.77 -17.02 7.57
C HIS A 122 -12.65 -16.18 6.60
N PRO A 123 -13.92 -16.53 6.29
CA PRO A 123 -14.75 -15.70 5.42
C PRO A 123 -15.09 -14.33 6.00
N ILE A 124 -15.28 -14.22 7.32
CA ILE A 124 -15.59 -12.96 8.02
C ILE A 124 -14.36 -12.05 7.96
N ALA A 125 -13.18 -12.58 8.28
CA ALA A 125 -11.93 -11.85 8.19
C ALA A 125 -11.66 -11.38 6.76
N LYS A 126 -11.88 -12.24 5.74
CA LYS A 126 -11.76 -11.87 4.32
C LYS A 126 -12.65 -10.68 3.98
N GLN A 127 -13.92 -10.72 4.38
CA GLN A 127 -14.87 -9.66 4.10
C GLN A 127 -14.46 -8.35 4.77
N ARG A 128 -14.06 -8.39 6.06
CA ARG A 128 -13.61 -7.22 6.81
C ARG A 128 -12.39 -6.55 6.15
N TYR A 129 -11.34 -7.31 5.87
CA TYR A 129 -10.14 -6.74 5.23
C TYR A 129 -10.41 -6.22 3.80
N THR A 130 -11.30 -6.89 3.06
CA THR A 130 -11.73 -6.41 1.72
C THR A 130 -12.46 -5.08 1.81
N LEU A 131 -13.36 -4.92 2.78
CA LEU A 131 -14.05 -3.64 3.03
C LEU A 131 -13.06 -2.56 3.47
N ALA A 132 -12.08 -2.91 4.30
CA ALA A 132 -11.02 -2.01 4.72
C ALA A 132 -10.16 -1.52 3.53
N ALA A 133 -9.74 -2.43 2.63
CA ALA A 133 -9.01 -2.09 1.41
C ALA A 133 -9.81 -1.14 0.49
N LYS A 134 -11.11 -1.40 0.29
CA LYS A 134 -12.00 -0.52 -0.47
C LYS A 134 -12.18 0.85 0.17
N ALA A 135 -12.28 0.90 1.50
CA ALA A 135 -12.37 2.16 2.24
C ALA A 135 -11.07 2.98 2.12
N ALA A 136 -9.91 2.32 2.22
CA ALA A 136 -8.61 2.95 2.01
C ALA A 136 -8.46 3.49 0.58
N HIS A 137 -8.86 2.72 -0.44
CA HIS A 137 -8.88 3.19 -1.83
C HIS A 137 -9.78 4.43 -1.99
N LYS A 138 -11.00 4.39 -1.44
CA LYS A 138 -11.90 5.55 -1.49
C LYS A 138 -11.31 6.78 -0.77
N ALA A 139 -10.59 6.57 0.33
CA ALA A 139 -9.91 7.65 1.04
C ALA A 139 -8.82 8.30 0.18
N VAL A 140 -7.92 7.52 -0.42
CA VAL A 140 -6.85 8.09 -1.28
C VAL A 140 -7.41 8.77 -2.53
N ARG A 141 -8.53 8.27 -3.08
CA ARG A 141 -9.24 8.93 -4.20
C ARG A 141 -9.70 10.35 -3.86
N ILE A 142 -10.24 10.54 -2.65
CA ILE A 142 -10.82 11.81 -2.18
C ILE A 142 -9.74 12.77 -1.69
N PHE A 143 -8.79 12.27 -0.89
CA PHE A 143 -7.85 13.12 -0.15
C PHE A 143 -6.43 13.14 -0.73
N GLY A 144 -6.06 12.19 -1.60
CA GLY A 144 -4.71 12.08 -2.15
C GLY A 144 -4.37 13.13 -3.19
N GLY A 145 -5.36 13.80 -3.80
CA GLY A 145 -5.17 14.70 -4.94
C GLY A 145 -4.14 15.82 -4.72
N SER A 146 -4.02 16.34 -3.49
CA SER A 146 -3.05 17.38 -3.13
C SER A 146 -1.59 16.90 -3.14
N HIS A 147 -1.35 15.58 -3.11
CA HIS A 147 -0.03 14.98 -3.08
C HIS A 147 0.44 14.50 -4.47
N TRP A 148 -0.42 14.60 -5.49
CA TRP A 148 -0.06 14.18 -6.85
C TRP A 148 0.92 15.18 -7.47
N SER A 149 2.10 14.70 -7.88
CA SER A 149 3.09 15.53 -8.58
C SER A 149 2.91 15.44 -10.10
N PRO A 150 2.32 16.44 -10.79
CA PRO A 150 2.18 16.38 -12.25
C PRO A 150 3.51 16.50 -13.01
N ARG A 151 4.59 16.92 -12.31
CA ARG A 151 5.93 17.16 -12.86
C ARG A 151 6.90 16.00 -12.63
N GLY A 152 6.55 15.06 -11.75
CA GLY A 152 7.34 13.87 -11.46
C GLY A 152 7.50 13.05 -12.70
#